data_AF-A0A5C8AJ31-F1
#
_entry.id   AF-A0A5C8AJ31-F1
#
_cell.length_a   1.000
_cell.length_b   1.000
_cell.length_c   1.000
_cell.angle_alpha   90.00
_cell.angle_beta   90.00
_cell.angle_gamma   90.00
#
_symmetry.space_group_name_H-M   'P 1'
#
loop_
_entity.id
_entity.type
_entity.pdbx_description
1 polymer ?
#
loop_
_entity_poly.entity_id
_entity_poly.type
_entity_poly.pdbx_seq_one_letter_code
_entity_poly.pdbx_strand_id
1 'polypeptide(L)'
;MLNISDIKVSDRMMKKDYSTLKKIKQTTKKNLFMRLLFYAFLLFILICFLPWTQNVQSKGYVTTLYPEQRPQTINSIIAGKLEKWYIKEGDFVKKGDTILFISEIKSDYFDPNLINRMSEQISNKEQSINSYDGKLSAMQRQLETFKKLRDLKLEQAKNKLKQAKLKVKADSVDFIASEIQFSIAEKQFKRTDDLYKQGLKSMKELEGANLKVQESMAKSISLENKLLVSRNEVVNALIDLSN
;
A
#
# COMPACT_ATOMS: atom_id res chain seq x y z
N MET A 1 51.53 13.28 94.93
CA MET A 1 51.22 14.33 95.93
C MET A 1 52.54 14.86 96.46
N LEU A 2 52.68 16.18 96.47
CA LEU A 2 53.93 16.93 96.51
C LEU A 2 54.67 16.80 97.84
N ASN A 3 55.99 16.75 97.73
CA ASN A 3 56.96 16.79 98.81
C ASN A 3 57.29 18.27 99.09
N ILE A 4 56.72 18.84 100.15
CA ILE A 4 56.86 20.26 100.48
C ILE A 4 57.36 20.34 101.94
N SER A 5 58.63 20.73 102.09
CA SER A 5 59.45 20.87 103.31
C SER A 5 60.31 19.68 103.75
N ASP A 6 61.59 19.98 104.03
CA ASP A 6 62.68 19.07 104.39
C ASP A 6 62.70 18.65 105.88
N ILE A 7 61.60 18.84 106.61
CA ILE A 7 61.51 18.51 108.04
C ILE A 7 60.68 17.22 108.20
N LYS A 8 61.38 16.08 108.23
CA LYS A 8 60.77 14.77 108.47
C LYS A 8 60.49 14.57 109.95
N VAL A 9 59.21 14.56 110.32
CA VAL A 9 58.73 14.33 111.71
C VAL A 9 58.97 12.87 112.18
N SER A 10 59.51 11.99 111.32
CA SER A 10 59.80 10.59 111.64
C SER A 10 61.00 10.36 112.57
N ASP A 11 61.94 11.30 112.67
CA ASP A 11 63.19 11.12 113.44
C ASP A 11 63.12 11.60 114.91
N ARG A 12 61.95 12.11 115.35
CA ARG A 12 61.71 12.54 116.76
C ARG A 12 60.78 11.62 117.55
N MET A 13 60.63 10.36 117.13
CA MET A 13 59.94 9.33 117.92
C MET A 13 60.86 8.15 118.23
N MET A 14 61.37 8.11 119.46
CA MET A 14 61.97 6.93 120.07
C MET A 14 60.90 5.83 120.21
N LYS A 15 60.87 4.88 119.27
CA LYS A 15 60.01 3.68 119.28
C LYS A 15 60.56 2.59 120.23
N LYS A 16 60.88 2.96 121.47
CA LYS A 16 61.10 2.03 122.58
C LYS A 16 60.06 2.34 123.66
N ASP A 17 59.40 1.29 124.13
CA ASP A 17 58.60 1.24 125.37
C ASP A 17 57.10 1.62 125.34
N TYR A 18 56.40 1.35 124.23
CA TYR A 18 54.92 1.32 124.22
C TYR A 18 54.35 -0.09 124.01
N SER A 19 53.66 -0.61 125.03
CA SER A 19 53.06 -1.96 125.12
C SER A 19 51.96 -2.24 124.09
N THR A 20 51.38 -1.21 123.46
CA THR A 20 50.31 -1.32 122.45
C THR A 20 50.83 -1.54 121.03
N LEU A 21 52.04 -1.06 120.70
CA LEU A 21 52.67 -1.26 119.38
C LEU A 21 53.20 -2.69 119.18
N LYS A 22 53.37 -3.47 120.26
CA LYS A 22 53.78 -4.88 120.24
C LYS A 22 52.68 -5.83 119.71
N LYS A 23 51.41 -5.37 119.66
CA LYS A 23 50.26 -6.12 119.11
C LYS A 23 50.06 -5.93 117.60
N ILE A 24 50.76 -4.98 116.96
CA ILE A 24 50.75 -4.77 115.50
C ILE A 24 51.97 -5.47 114.90
N LYS A 25 52.21 -6.71 115.34
CA LYS A 25 53.27 -7.55 114.79
C LYS A 25 52.69 -8.30 113.59
N GLN A 26 53.08 -7.83 112.40
CA GLN A 26 53.22 -8.58 111.15
C GLN A 26 52.43 -9.91 111.11
N THR A 27 51.21 -9.87 110.57
CA THR A 27 50.57 -11.09 110.09
C THR A 27 51.27 -11.48 108.79
N THR A 28 52.02 -12.56 108.86
CA THR A 28 52.73 -13.19 107.76
C THR A 28 51.75 -13.74 106.72
N LYS A 29 51.32 -12.92 105.76
CA LYS A 29 50.62 -13.37 104.54
C LYS A 29 51.37 -13.05 103.23
N LYS A 30 52.69 -12.82 103.29
CA LYS A 30 53.53 -12.74 102.07
C LYS A 30 53.42 -13.98 101.17
N ASN A 31 53.28 -15.16 101.78
CA ASN A 31 53.19 -16.43 101.04
C ASN A 31 51.85 -16.59 100.30
N LEU A 32 50.77 -15.98 100.81
CA LEU A 32 49.46 -16.00 100.13
C LEU A 32 49.51 -15.12 98.86
N PHE A 33 50.10 -13.93 98.97
CA PHE A 33 50.28 -13.01 97.84
C PHE A 33 51.17 -13.61 96.75
N MET A 34 52.30 -14.22 97.12
CA MET A 34 53.19 -14.89 96.16
C MET A 34 52.52 -16.10 95.49
N ARG A 35 51.70 -16.89 96.22
CA ARG A 35 50.90 -17.96 95.62
C ARG A 35 49.86 -17.41 94.64
N LEU A 36 49.16 -16.34 95.00
CA LEU A 36 48.13 -15.73 94.15
C LEU A 36 48.74 -15.15 92.87
N LEU A 37 49.92 -14.53 92.97
CA LEU A 37 50.69 -14.06 91.82
C LEU A 37 51.14 -15.23 90.93
N PHE A 38 51.61 -16.33 91.53
CA PHE A 38 52.00 -17.53 90.81
C PHE A 38 50.82 -18.17 90.06
N TYR A 39 49.66 -18.31 90.70
CA TYR A 39 48.46 -18.83 90.05
C TYR A 39 47.93 -17.89 88.97
N ALA A 40 47.98 -16.57 89.17
CA ALA A 40 47.59 -15.59 88.14
C ALA A 40 48.51 -15.66 86.91
N PHE A 41 49.82 -15.82 87.13
CA PHE A 41 50.79 -15.98 86.04
C PHE A 41 50.61 -17.32 85.30
N LEU A 42 50.36 -18.40 86.04
CA LEU A 42 50.07 -19.71 85.45
C LEU A 42 48.78 -19.67 84.61
N LEU A 43 47.74 -18.99 85.09
CA LEU A 43 46.48 -18.80 84.37
C LEU A 43 46.68 -18.00 83.07
N PHE A 44 47.51 -16.95 83.11
CA PHE A 44 47.84 -16.14 81.93
C PHE A 44 48.55 -16.95 80.85
N ILE A 45 49.53 -17.78 81.25
CA ILE A 45 50.19 -18.72 80.32
C ILE A 45 49.17 -19.65 79.69
N LEU A 46 48.24 -20.19 80.47
CA LEU A 46 47.20 -21.09 79.99
C LEU A 46 46.27 -20.42 78.95
N ILE A 47 45.93 -19.13 79.15
CA ILE A 47 45.12 -18.34 78.23
C ILE A 47 45.85 -18.05 76.90
N CYS A 48 47.17 -17.86 76.91
CA CYS A 48 47.94 -17.68 75.67
C CYS A 48 47.98 -18.94 74.79
N PHE A 49 47.82 -20.13 75.38
CA PHE A 49 47.69 -21.38 74.63
C PHE A 49 46.25 -21.71 74.22
N LEU A 50 45.25 -20.90 74.61
CA LEU A 50 43.95 -20.99 73.96
C LEU A 50 44.09 -20.51 72.51
N PRO A 51 43.56 -21.27 71.54
CA PRO A 51 43.58 -20.88 70.13
C PRO A 51 42.60 -19.71 69.93
N TRP A 52 43.04 -18.50 70.26
CA TRP A 52 42.37 -17.26 69.88
C TRP A 52 42.37 -17.23 68.35
N THR A 53 41.19 -17.26 67.73
CA THR A 53 41.04 -17.09 66.29
C THR A 53 40.30 -15.78 66.04
N GLN A 54 40.89 -14.93 65.20
CA GLN A 54 40.29 -13.68 64.78
C GLN A 54 39.51 -13.94 63.49
N ASN A 55 38.18 -14.00 63.58
CA ASN A 55 37.34 -14.06 62.38
C ASN A 55 37.38 -12.70 61.67
N VAL A 56 37.98 -12.64 60.49
CA VAL A 56 37.94 -11.47 59.62
C VAL A 56 36.94 -11.73 58.50
N GLN A 57 35.80 -11.03 58.52
CA GLN A 57 34.87 -11.01 57.38
C GLN A 57 35.42 -10.09 56.30
N SER A 58 35.84 -10.67 55.17
CA SER A 58 36.19 -9.93 53.95
C SER A 58 35.05 -10.02 52.93
N LYS A 59 34.78 -8.92 52.22
CA LYS A 59 33.84 -8.91 51.09
C LYS A 59 34.64 -9.10 49.80
N GLY A 60 34.46 -10.23 49.13
CA GLY A 60 35.00 -10.48 47.79
C GLY A 60 33.97 -10.21 46.70
N TYR A 61 34.43 -9.84 45.50
CA TYR A 61 33.61 -9.76 44.30
C TYR A 61 34.10 -10.83 43.30
N VAL A 62 33.19 -11.64 42.77
CA VAL A 62 33.51 -12.64 41.75
C VAL A 62 33.44 -11.95 40.39
N THR A 63 34.58 -11.82 39.71
CA THR A 63 34.66 -11.29 38.35
C THR A 63 35.32 -12.29 37.42
N THR A 64 35.03 -12.20 36.12
CA THR A 64 35.59 -13.06 35.08
C THR A 64 36.82 -12.40 34.44
N LEU A 65 37.81 -13.23 34.03
CA LEU A 65 39.07 -12.74 33.46
C LEU A 65 38.86 -12.11 32.07
N TYR A 66 37.99 -12.71 31.25
CA TYR A 66 37.74 -12.29 29.88
C TYR A 66 36.45 -11.45 29.77
N PRO A 67 36.45 -10.33 29.02
CA PRO A 67 35.25 -9.53 28.79
C PRO A 67 34.08 -10.29 28.16
N GLU A 68 34.35 -11.28 27.32
CA GLU A 68 33.32 -12.12 26.67
C GLU A 68 32.58 -13.03 27.65
N GLN A 69 33.22 -13.36 28.79
CA GLN A 69 32.63 -14.16 29.85
C GLN A 69 31.82 -13.29 30.83
N ARG A 70 31.71 -11.99 30.57
CA ARG A 70 30.86 -11.10 31.36
C ARG A 70 29.39 -11.27 30.93
N PRO A 71 28.43 -11.00 31.82
CA PRO A 71 27.02 -11.00 31.47
C PRO A 71 26.74 -10.04 30.31
N GLN A 72 26.20 -10.56 29.21
CA GLN A 72 25.71 -9.75 28.10
C GLN A 72 24.18 -9.73 28.12
N THR A 73 23.60 -8.55 27.89
CA THR A 73 22.15 -8.40 27.77
C THR A 73 21.69 -8.88 26.41
N ILE A 74 20.77 -9.85 26.38
CA ILE A 74 20.11 -10.29 25.15
C ILE A 74 18.91 -9.37 24.90
N ASN A 75 18.93 -8.63 23.80
CA ASN A 75 17.85 -7.74 23.40
C ASN A 75 16.96 -8.40 22.35
N SER A 76 15.65 -8.12 22.39
CA SER A 76 14.74 -8.55 21.33
C SER A 76 14.85 -7.64 20.12
N ILE A 77 14.98 -8.22 18.92
CA ILE A 77 14.99 -7.48 17.64
C ILE A 77 13.59 -7.01 17.27
N ILE A 78 12.56 -7.76 17.69
CA ILE A 78 11.15 -7.48 17.41
C ILE A 78 10.39 -7.22 18.71
N ALA A 79 9.40 -6.33 18.66
CA ALA A 79 8.47 -6.17 19.76
C ALA A 79 7.57 -7.41 19.83
N GLY A 80 7.29 -7.89 21.04
CA GLY A 80 6.46 -9.07 21.19
C GLY A 80 6.07 -9.34 22.63
N LYS A 81 5.12 -10.24 22.81
CA LYS A 81 4.65 -10.69 24.12
C LYS A 81 5.49 -11.90 24.53
N LEU A 82 6.10 -11.81 25.69
CA LEU A 82 6.74 -12.95 26.32
C LEU A 82 5.68 -13.99 26.68
N GLU A 83 5.78 -15.17 26.09
CA GLU A 83 4.78 -16.23 26.23
C GLU A 83 5.27 -17.34 27.16
N LYS A 84 6.56 -17.70 27.07
CA LYS A 84 7.15 -18.72 27.95
C LYS A 84 8.63 -18.48 28.22
N TRP A 85 9.03 -18.69 29.46
CA TRP A 85 10.44 -18.87 29.85
C TRP A 85 10.79 -20.35 29.85
N TYR A 86 11.92 -20.72 29.24
CA TYR A 86 12.42 -22.09 29.26
C TYR A 86 13.55 -22.31 30.27
N ILE A 87 14.19 -21.23 30.72
CA ILE A 87 15.34 -21.25 31.62
C ILE A 87 15.11 -20.35 32.84
N LYS A 88 15.82 -20.64 33.94
CA LYS A 88 15.80 -19.88 35.18
C LYS A 88 17.17 -19.26 35.45
N GLU A 89 17.20 -18.30 36.37
CA GLU A 89 18.44 -17.69 36.81
C GLU A 89 19.39 -18.74 37.41
N GLY A 90 20.64 -18.75 36.94
CA GLY A 90 21.65 -19.73 37.34
C GLY A 90 21.71 -21.01 36.49
N ASP A 91 20.77 -21.21 35.56
CA ASP A 91 20.82 -22.35 34.65
C ASP A 91 21.96 -22.22 33.63
N PHE A 92 22.64 -23.34 33.37
CA PHE A 92 23.68 -23.40 32.34
C PHE A 92 23.06 -23.61 30.96
N VAL A 93 23.33 -22.70 30.03
CA VAL A 93 22.82 -22.76 28.66
C VAL A 93 23.95 -22.90 27.65
N LYS A 94 23.70 -23.63 26.57
CA LYS A 94 24.62 -23.76 25.42
C LYS A 94 24.16 -22.87 24.28
N LYS A 95 25.09 -22.58 23.36
CA LYS A 95 24.79 -21.82 22.14
C LYS A 95 23.73 -22.57 21.31
N GLY A 96 22.61 -21.90 21.04
CA GLY A 96 21.49 -22.45 20.28
C GLY A 96 20.31 -22.92 21.13
N ASP A 97 20.46 -22.96 22.46
CA ASP A 97 19.36 -23.30 23.35
C ASP A 97 18.31 -22.18 23.40
N THR A 98 17.03 -22.56 23.41
CA THR A 98 15.92 -21.61 23.50
C THR A 98 15.80 -21.08 24.92
N ILE A 99 15.98 -19.78 25.09
CA ILE A 99 15.92 -19.10 26.39
C ILE A 99 14.47 -18.75 26.75
N LEU A 100 13.72 -18.23 25.77
CA LEU A 100 12.35 -17.75 25.91
C LEU A 100 11.60 -17.82 24.57
N PHE A 101 10.27 -17.86 24.62
CA PHE A 101 9.39 -17.74 23.46
C PHE A 101 8.67 -16.39 23.48
N ILE A 102 8.76 -15.67 22.37
CA ILE A 102 8.07 -14.39 22.15
C ILE A 102 7.07 -14.58 21.02
N SER A 103 5.81 -14.22 21.25
CA SER A 103 4.81 -14.06 20.20
C SER A 103 4.80 -12.62 19.67
N GLU A 104 4.59 -12.46 18.37
CA GLU A 104 4.41 -11.15 17.73
C GLU A 104 3.17 -10.45 18.31
N ILE A 105 3.21 -9.12 18.43
CA ILE A 105 2.10 -8.28 18.93
C ILE A 105 1.53 -7.33 17.87
N LYS A 106 2.12 -7.29 16.68
CA LYS A 106 1.59 -6.52 15.56
C LYS A 106 0.31 -7.17 15.03
N SER A 107 -0.76 -6.36 14.98
CA SER A 107 -2.07 -6.74 14.45
C SER A 107 -2.01 -7.42 13.09
N ASP A 108 -1.09 -6.99 12.24
CA ASP A 108 -0.95 -7.45 10.85
C ASP A 108 -0.54 -8.92 10.75
N TYR A 109 0.05 -9.48 11.81
CA TYR A 109 0.51 -10.87 11.89
C TYR A 109 -0.32 -11.74 12.84
N PHE A 110 -1.43 -11.21 13.37
CA PHE A 110 -2.35 -11.96 14.24
C PHE A 110 -3.25 -12.91 13.46
N ASP A 111 -3.25 -12.80 12.15
CA ASP A 111 -4.00 -13.66 11.28
C ASP A 111 -3.29 -15.02 11.10
N PRO A 112 -3.85 -16.12 11.64
CA PRO A 112 -3.26 -17.46 11.48
C PRO A 112 -3.24 -17.96 10.02
N ASN A 113 -4.06 -17.37 9.15
CA ASN A 113 -4.20 -17.72 7.74
C ASN A 113 -3.61 -16.66 6.80
N LEU A 114 -2.80 -15.73 7.31
CA LEU A 114 -2.26 -14.62 6.53
C LEU A 114 -1.57 -15.09 5.24
N ILE A 115 -0.75 -16.14 5.34
CA ILE A 115 -0.01 -16.71 4.20
C ILE A 115 -0.97 -17.26 3.13
N ASN A 116 -2.00 -18.01 3.55
CA ASN A 116 -3.01 -18.55 2.63
C ASN A 116 -3.78 -17.43 1.94
N ARG A 117 -4.24 -16.42 2.70
CA ARG A 117 -4.93 -15.25 2.13
C ARG A 117 -4.06 -14.43 1.19
N MET A 118 -2.78 -14.26 1.52
CA MET A 118 -1.83 -13.57 0.64
C MET A 118 -1.67 -14.33 -0.68
N SER A 119 -1.55 -15.67 -0.62
CA SER A 119 -1.47 -16.52 -1.82
C SER A 119 -2.73 -16.44 -2.68
N GLU A 120 -3.92 -16.45 -2.07
CA GLU A 120 -5.19 -16.26 -2.78
C GLU A 120 -5.26 -14.87 -3.42
N GLN A 121 -4.85 -13.82 -2.72
CA GLN A 121 -4.80 -12.46 -3.27
C GLN A 121 -3.86 -12.38 -4.47
N ILE A 122 -2.67 -12.98 -4.40
CA ILE A 122 -1.73 -13.04 -5.52
C ILE A 122 -2.38 -13.75 -6.71
N SER A 123 -2.95 -14.94 -6.51
CA SER A 123 -3.62 -15.69 -7.58
C SER A 123 -4.78 -14.90 -8.20
N ASN A 124 -5.61 -14.24 -7.39
CA ASN A 124 -6.70 -13.40 -7.88
C ASN A 124 -6.19 -12.19 -8.70
N LYS A 125 -5.05 -11.60 -8.30
CA LYS A 125 -4.42 -10.52 -9.06
C LYS A 125 -3.83 -11.00 -10.37
N GLU A 126 -3.22 -12.19 -10.42
CA GLU A 126 -2.75 -12.82 -11.66
C GLU A 126 -3.92 -13.11 -12.61
N GLN A 127 -5.04 -13.66 -12.11
CA GLN A 127 -6.25 -13.86 -12.90
C GLN A 127 -6.84 -12.54 -13.41
N SER A 128 -6.76 -11.47 -12.62
CA SER A 128 -7.18 -10.14 -13.05
C SER A 128 -6.33 -9.65 -14.23
N ILE A 129 -4.99 -9.85 -14.18
CA ILE A 129 -4.09 -9.51 -15.30
C ILE A 129 -4.49 -10.27 -16.57
N ASN A 130 -4.69 -11.58 -16.49
CA ASN A 130 -5.12 -12.39 -17.63
C ASN A 130 -6.47 -11.91 -18.21
N SER A 131 -7.39 -11.51 -17.34
CA SER A 131 -8.68 -10.96 -17.75
C SER A 131 -8.53 -9.61 -18.47
N TYR A 132 -7.63 -8.75 -18.00
CA TYR A 132 -7.32 -7.48 -18.68
C TYR A 132 -6.65 -7.71 -20.04
N ASP A 133 -5.76 -8.69 -20.18
CA ASP A 133 -5.15 -9.04 -21.47
C ASP A 133 -6.18 -9.58 -22.47
N GLY A 134 -7.11 -10.41 -21.98
CA GLY A 134 -8.26 -10.86 -22.77
C GLY A 134 -9.13 -9.70 -23.23
N LYS A 135 -9.38 -8.72 -22.36
CA LYS A 135 -10.12 -7.49 -22.68
C LYS A 135 -9.39 -6.65 -23.71
N LEU A 136 -8.08 -6.43 -23.55
CA LEU A 136 -7.24 -5.68 -24.50
C LEU A 136 -7.29 -6.33 -25.89
N SER A 137 -7.13 -7.66 -25.96
CA SER A 137 -7.21 -8.42 -27.20
C SER A 137 -8.59 -8.29 -27.87
N ALA A 138 -9.66 -8.32 -27.09
CA ALA A 138 -11.02 -8.13 -27.61
C ALA A 138 -11.24 -6.69 -28.14
N MET A 139 -10.76 -5.68 -27.41
CA MET A 139 -10.85 -4.28 -27.83
C MET A 139 -10.01 -4.01 -29.09
N GLN A 140 -8.85 -4.64 -29.23
CA GLN A 140 -8.04 -4.55 -30.44
C GLN A 140 -8.76 -5.14 -31.67
N ARG A 141 -9.37 -6.33 -31.53
CA ARG A 141 -10.20 -6.92 -32.59
C ARG A 141 -11.38 -6.04 -32.96
N GLN A 142 -12.01 -5.40 -31.96
CA GLN A 142 -13.12 -4.48 -32.18
C GLN A 142 -12.65 -3.23 -32.93
N LEU A 143 -11.49 -2.68 -32.57
CA LEU A 143 -10.88 -1.53 -33.26
C LEU A 143 -10.59 -1.84 -34.73
N GLU A 144 -9.98 -2.99 -35.01
CA GLU A 144 -9.72 -3.43 -36.38
C GLU A 144 -11.02 -3.61 -37.19
N THR A 145 -12.05 -4.17 -36.55
CA THR A 145 -13.38 -4.30 -37.16
C THR A 145 -13.99 -2.93 -37.48
N PHE A 146 -13.88 -1.96 -36.56
CA PHE A 146 -14.37 -0.61 -36.80
C PHE A 146 -13.61 0.12 -37.90
N LYS A 147 -12.28 -0.06 -37.99
CA LYS A 147 -11.48 0.49 -39.09
C LYS A 147 -11.95 -0.06 -40.44
N LYS A 148 -12.09 -1.38 -40.56
CA LYS A 148 -12.63 -2.02 -41.78
C LYS A 148 -14.04 -1.55 -42.10
N LEU A 149 -14.91 -1.44 -41.10
CA LEU A 149 -16.28 -0.99 -41.27
C LEU A 149 -16.35 0.46 -41.76
N ARG A 150 -15.53 1.34 -41.18
CA ARG A 150 -15.40 2.74 -41.62
C ARG A 150 -15.01 2.80 -43.10
N ASP A 151 -14.01 2.03 -43.50
CA ASP A 151 -13.52 2.03 -44.89
C ASP A 151 -14.61 1.52 -45.85
N LEU A 152 -15.31 0.43 -45.49
CA LEU A 152 -16.44 -0.09 -46.27
C LEU A 152 -17.62 0.90 -46.33
N LYS A 153 -17.92 1.61 -45.24
CA LYS A 153 -18.98 2.63 -45.20
C LYS A 153 -18.65 3.83 -46.07
N LEU A 154 -17.39 4.25 -46.07
CA LEU A 154 -16.91 5.34 -46.91
C LEU A 154 -17.00 4.95 -48.40
N GLU A 155 -16.59 3.75 -48.77
CA GLU A 155 -16.77 3.22 -50.13
C GLU A 155 -18.26 3.08 -50.51
N GLN A 156 -19.11 2.63 -49.58
CA GLN A 156 -20.57 2.58 -49.78
C GLN A 156 -21.14 3.98 -50.07
N ALA A 157 -20.77 4.99 -49.27
CA ALA A 157 -21.24 6.37 -49.43
C ALA A 157 -20.78 6.99 -50.76
N LYS A 158 -19.50 6.80 -51.14
CA LYS A 158 -18.99 7.21 -52.45
C LYS A 158 -19.76 6.58 -53.61
N ASN A 159 -20.04 5.28 -53.52
CA ASN A 159 -20.79 4.56 -54.55
C ASN A 159 -22.23 5.09 -54.65
N LYS A 160 -22.90 5.34 -53.51
CA LYS A 160 -24.23 5.92 -53.46
C LYS A 160 -24.27 7.32 -54.08
N LEU A 161 -23.27 8.17 -53.80
CA LEU A 161 -23.11 9.46 -54.44
C LEU A 161 -22.92 9.34 -55.96
N LYS A 162 -22.10 8.40 -56.41
CA LYS A 162 -21.91 8.14 -57.85
C LYS A 162 -23.22 7.70 -58.51
N GLN A 163 -23.98 6.82 -57.88
CA GLN A 163 -25.30 6.39 -58.36
C GLN A 163 -26.28 7.56 -58.44
N ALA A 164 -26.37 8.40 -57.40
CA ALA A 164 -27.22 9.59 -57.40
C ALA A 164 -26.85 10.56 -58.53
N LYS A 165 -25.56 10.81 -58.77
CA LYS A 165 -25.09 11.65 -59.89
C LYS A 165 -25.49 11.08 -61.25
N LEU A 166 -25.37 9.76 -61.43
CA LEU A 166 -25.79 9.09 -62.67
C LEU A 166 -27.31 9.17 -62.85
N LYS A 167 -28.08 9.05 -61.77
CA LYS A 167 -29.54 9.20 -61.79
C LYS A 167 -29.96 10.60 -62.22
N VAL A 168 -29.34 11.66 -61.68
CA VAL A 168 -29.56 13.04 -62.14
C VAL A 168 -29.28 13.18 -63.64
N LYS A 169 -28.20 12.57 -64.13
CA LYS A 169 -27.89 12.60 -65.56
C LYS A 169 -28.96 11.90 -66.39
N ALA A 170 -29.45 10.74 -65.95
CA ALA A 170 -30.53 10.02 -66.63
C ALA A 170 -31.84 10.82 -66.63
N ASP A 171 -32.29 11.30 -65.48
CA ASP A 171 -33.53 12.10 -65.36
C ASP A 171 -33.43 13.42 -66.15
N SER A 172 -32.23 14.01 -66.25
CA SER A 172 -32.00 15.20 -67.07
C SER A 172 -32.18 14.92 -68.55
N VAL A 173 -31.75 13.76 -69.04
CA VAL A 173 -31.94 13.35 -70.42
C VAL A 173 -33.42 13.08 -70.69
N ASP A 174 -34.12 12.42 -69.76
CA ASP A 174 -35.56 12.17 -69.86
C ASP A 174 -36.36 13.48 -69.92
N PHE A 175 -36.02 14.46 -69.09
CA PHE A 175 -36.65 15.78 -69.10
C PHE A 175 -36.43 16.50 -70.43
N ILE A 176 -35.19 16.57 -70.92
CA ILE A 176 -34.87 17.19 -72.21
C ILE A 176 -35.63 16.51 -73.36
N ALA A 177 -35.71 15.17 -73.36
CA ALA A 177 -36.48 14.43 -74.35
C ALA A 177 -37.97 14.79 -74.31
N SER A 178 -38.53 14.99 -73.12
CA SER A 178 -39.92 15.41 -72.94
C SER A 178 -40.19 16.85 -73.38
N GLU A 179 -39.25 17.78 -73.15
CA GLU A 179 -39.34 19.16 -73.65
C GLU A 179 -39.34 19.19 -75.18
N ILE A 180 -38.48 18.39 -75.81
CA ILE A 180 -38.46 18.24 -77.28
C ILE A 180 -39.82 17.71 -77.75
N GLN A 181 -40.38 16.72 -77.07
CA GLN A 181 -41.68 16.15 -77.44
C GLN A 181 -42.83 17.15 -77.27
N PHE A 182 -42.81 17.97 -76.22
CA PHE A 182 -43.74 19.08 -76.03
C PHE A 182 -43.61 20.12 -77.17
N SER A 183 -42.38 20.53 -77.51
CA SER A 183 -42.12 21.45 -78.63
C SER A 183 -42.62 20.89 -79.97
N ILE A 184 -42.50 19.58 -80.20
CA ILE A 184 -43.05 18.92 -81.39
C ILE A 184 -44.58 18.96 -81.38
N ALA A 185 -45.22 18.67 -80.24
CA ALA A 185 -46.67 18.72 -80.11
C ALA A 185 -47.22 20.13 -80.35
N GLU A 186 -46.58 21.17 -79.82
CA GLU A 186 -46.96 22.57 -80.07
C GLU A 186 -46.86 22.93 -81.56
N LYS A 187 -45.79 22.51 -82.23
CA LYS A 187 -45.64 22.72 -83.68
C LYS A 187 -46.70 21.98 -84.49
N GLN A 188 -47.05 20.76 -84.08
CA GLN A 188 -48.13 19.99 -84.73
C GLN A 188 -49.50 20.64 -84.51
N PHE A 189 -49.78 21.12 -83.30
CA PHE A 189 -51.00 21.87 -83.01
C PHE A 189 -51.11 23.14 -83.88
N LYS A 190 -50.06 23.97 -83.93
CA LYS A 190 -50.03 25.18 -84.80
C LYS A 190 -50.30 24.85 -86.27
N ARG A 191 -49.64 23.82 -86.81
CA ARG A 191 -49.89 23.36 -88.19
C ARG A 191 -51.32 22.89 -88.40
N THR A 192 -51.92 22.23 -87.41
CA THR A 192 -53.28 21.71 -87.49
C THR A 192 -54.31 22.83 -87.38
N ASP A 193 -54.06 23.84 -86.54
CA ASP A 193 -54.83 25.07 -86.42
C ASP A 193 -54.84 25.86 -87.73
N ASP A 194 -53.67 26.02 -88.37
CA ASP A 194 -53.57 26.66 -89.69
C ASP A 194 -54.35 25.90 -90.78
N LEU A 195 -54.25 24.56 -90.80
CA LEU A 195 -54.99 23.72 -91.74
C LEU A 195 -56.51 23.72 -91.47
N TYR A 196 -56.92 23.78 -90.20
CA TYR A 196 -58.32 23.89 -89.80
C TYR A 196 -58.92 25.22 -90.27
N LYS A 197 -58.18 26.34 -90.08
CA LYS A 197 -58.56 27.67 -90.59
C LYS A 197 -58.71 27.69 -92.12
N GLN A 198 -57.98 26.84 -92.83
CA GLN A 198 -58.08 26.65 -94.28
C GLN A 198 -59.18 25.65 -94.70
N GLY A 199 -59.89 25.04 -93.75
CA GLY A 199 -60.93 24.04 -94.02
C GLY A 199 -60.42 22.64 -94.40
N LEU A 200 -59.12 22.38 -94.26
CA LEU A 200 -58.45 21.13 -94.67
C LEU A 200 -58.39 20.06 -93.56
N LYS A 201 -58.76 20.43 -92.32
CA LYS A 201 -58.77 19.56 -91.14
C LYS A 201 -60.06 19.71 -90.35
N SER A 202 -60.44 18.67 -89.59
CA SER A 202 -61.66 18.68 -88.77
C SER A 202 -61.42 19.25 -87.37
N MET A 203 -62.47 19.79 -86.73
CA MET A 203 -62.40 20.32 -85.35
C MET A 203 -61.90 19.27 -84.36
N LYS A 204 -62.36 18.02 -84.52
CA LYS A 204 -61.91 16.88 -83.70
C LYS A 204 -60.40 16.66 -83.75
N GLU A 205 -59.78 16.84 -84.92
CA GLU A 205 -58.33 16.69 -85.06
C GLU A 205 -57.57 17.84 -84.38
N LEU A 206 -58.11 19.07 -84.42
CA LEU A 206 -57.56 20.21 -83.70
C LEU A 206 -57.62 20.00 -82.19
N GLU A 207 -58.76 19.56 -81.67
CA GLU A 207 -58.94 19.21 -80.25
C GLU A 207 -58.00 18.09 -79.81
N GLY A 208 -57.83 17.06 -80.64
CA GLY A 208 -56.87 15.98 -80.39
C GLY A 208 -55.41 16.47 -80.34
N ALA A 209 -55.03 17.39 -81.22
CA ALA A 209 -53.70 18.02 -81.18
C ALA A 209 -53.52 18.90 -79.93
N ASN A 210 -54.55 19.65 -79.52
CA ASN A 210 -54.52 20.45 -78.30
C ASN A 210 -54.38 19.56 -77.05
N LEU A 211 -55.14 18.47 -76.98
CA LEU A 211 -55.01 17.48 -75.90
C LEU A 211 -53.57 16.94 -75.83
N LYS A 212 -52.95 16.67 -76.98
CA LYS A 212 -51.55 16.18 -77.02
C LYS A 212 -50.55 17.21 -76.51
N VAL A 213 -50.76 18.49 -76.78
CA VAL A 213 -49.96 19.59 -76.20
C VAL A 213 -50.09 19.57 -74.66
N GLN A 214 -51.31 19.50 -74.13
CA GLN A 214 -51.55 19.47 -72.69
C GLN A 214 -50.93 18.21 -72.02
N GLU A 215 -51.08 17.03 -72.63
CA GLU A 215 -50.47 15.79 -72.14
C GLU A 215 -48.93 15.87 -72.10
N SER A 216 -48.32 16.39 -73.17
CA SER A 216 -46.86 16.50 -73.26
C SER A 216 -46.31 17.58 -72.32
N MET A 217 -47.04 18.68 -72.11
CA MET A 217 -46.72 19.69 -71.10
C MET A 217 -46.75 19.10 -69.69
N ALA A 218 -47.84 18.41 -69.32
CA ALA A 218 -47.97 17.78 -68.01
C ALA A 218 -46.86 16.75 -67.76
N LYS A 219 -46.50 15.97 -68.79
CA LYS A 219 -45.40 15.01 -68.72
C LYS A 219 -44.04 15.70 -68.53
N SER A 220 -43.80 16.82 -69.21
CA SER A 220 -42.57 17.60 -69.05
C SER A 220 -42.42 18.14 -67.62
N ILE A 221 -43.48 18.75 -67.07
CA ILE A 221 -43.49 19.24 -65.67
C ILE A 221 -43.25 18.09 -64.68
N SER A 222 -43.87 16.92 -64.91
CA SER A 222 -43.67 15.74 -64.06
C SER A 222 -42.21 15.27 -64.05
N LEU A 223 -41.55 15.25 -65.22
CA LEU A 223 -40.15 14.86 -65.35
C LEU A 223 -39.18 15.93 -64.83
N GLU A 224 -39.54 17.21 -64.92
CA GLU A 224 -38.81 18.30 -64.28
C GLU A 224 -38.76 18.11 -62.75
N ASN A 225 -39.92 17.85 -62.14
CA ASN A 225 -40.00 17.57 -60.72
C ASN A 225 -39.16 16.32 -60.33
N LYS A 226 -39.20 15.27 -61.17
CA LYS A 226 -38.38 14.07 -60.97
C LYS A 226 -36.88 14.40 -60.99
N LEU A 227 -36.42 15.27 -61.88
CA LEU A 227 -35.04 15.75 -61.92
C LEU A 227 -34.67 16.57 -60.67
N LEU A 228 -35.58 17.41 -60.17
CA LEU A 228 -35.35 18.15 -58.93
C LEU A 228 -35.21 17.21 -57.71
N VAL A 229 -36.02 16.15 -57.66
CA VAL A 229 -35.91 15.11 -56.62
C VAL A 229 -34.56 14.41 -56.70
N SER A 230 -34.11 13.97 -57.88
CA SER A 230 -32.80 13.31 -58.00
C SER A 230 -31.63 14.25 -57.71
N ARG A 231 -31.75 15.56 -58.00
CA ARG A 231 -30.76 16.56 -57.56
C ARG A 231 -30.69 16.65 -56.04
N ASN A 232 -31.82 16.63 -55.36
CA ASN A 232 -31.87 16.57 -53.88
C ASN A 232 -31.22 15.30 -53.33
N GLU A 233 -31.41 14.15 -53.99
CA GLU A 233 -30.72 12.90 -53.60
C GLU A 233 -29.20 13.02 -53.66
N VAL A 234 -28.64 13.76 -54.62
CA VAL A 234 -27.19 14.04 -54.68
C VAL A 234 -26.74 14.87 -53.48
N VAL A 235 -27.51 15.90 -53.10
CA VAL A 235 -27.21 16.73 -51.93
C VAL A 235 -27.24 15.88 -50.65
N ASN A 236 -28.27 15.06 -50.48
CA ASN A 236 -28.37 14.13 -49.35
C ASN A 236 -27.19 13.14 -49.32
N ALA A 237 -26.80 12.59 -50.47
CA ALA A 237 -25.65 11.69 -50.56
C ALA A 237 -24.31 12.39 -50.29
N LEU A 238 -24.19 13.70 -50.54
CA LEU A 238 -23.02 14.50 -50.16
C LEU A 238 -22.98 14.74 -48.64
N ILE A 239 -24.12 15.05 -48.03
CA ILE A 239 -24.24 15.20 -46.57
C ILE A 239 -23.88 13.88 -45.88
N ASP A 240 -24.42 12.76 -46.38
CA ASP A 240 -24.10 11.40 -45.90
C ASP A 240 -22.61 11.06 -46.02
N LEU A 241 -21.88 11.64 -46.99
CA LEU A 241 -20.45 11.41 -47.18
C LEU A 241 -19.58 12.29 -46.26
N SER A 242 -20.07 13.48 -45.90
CA SER A 242 -19.37 14.39 -44.99
C SER A 242 -19.55 14.06 -43.51
N ASN A 243 -20.59 13.30 -43.17
CA ASN A 243 -20.87 12.81 -41.81
C ASN A 243 -20.17 11.48 -41.54
#